data_AF-J8LHI1-F1
#
_entry.id   AF-J8LHI1-F1
#
_cell.length_a   1.000
_cell.length_b   1.000
_cell.length_c   1.000
_cell.angle_alpha   90.00
_cell.angle_beta   90.00
_cell.angle_gamma   90.00
#
_symmetry.space_group_name_H-M   'P 1'
#
loop_
_entity.id
_entity.type
_entity.pdbx_description
1 polymer ?
#
loop_
_entity_poly.entity_id
_entity_poly.type
_entity_poly.pdbx_seq_one_letter_code
_entity_poly.pdbx_strand_id
1 'polypeptide(L)'
;MFASAGQHPQIVPKEEEYILNYLLEVRSSLAKLKQNRTQYLNSKDVQSTYQHVLTKVRELDDIRKNSHDTPAKSATTLIHSTELHNRVDSVLDDVFQLLSLCFLTVGLKNSAPATYASLSTVESLLEHLNESNVFTHHDLSPIKERLDEISKIVEHKNSSPFFYEDGNDERLREIDNERKKNKIEEDLLLRAKLKHCKDEYDTLESKLEEIDPSLSTVMEKLFRIRRGLLSLVASAKKTMSKSSANISSLLQEHNDSEANNNDLLDNKHLVSQEYVNEKLTVLKNELSELESNRDDSGKFKSLESHQVAENGQSVLNGLLDDCHDLVNDLSHQTNGGLTLDPTLQPIYEQLIDIKTTLENLMITRRWTLRETDLFSYQKKLNEIDNKRINGKFPTKTQDSKGQSILLYLLRRCYAIIYKLLESSEPVSEALQPIHNQLSTVRRCLLELKRMGGVNNERELYPYQMKLASLDNLRTDGIFYDSDGNIPEGQGILNALLAECFDIMHELKVEAEERAQNPTSSEDEDDGNNGETIEDSNYSESESEYQQE
;
A
#
# COMPACT_ATOMS: atom_id res chain seq x y z
N MET A 1 -14.51 25.59 -3.56
CA MET A 1 -13.31 25.77 -4.42
C MET A 1 -12.13 25.83 -3.47
N PHE A 2 -11.46 24.71 -3.24
CA PHE A 2 -10.36 24.61 -2.28
C PHE A 2 -9.04 24.91 -2.96
N ALA A 3 -8.22 25.65 -2.23
CA ALA A 3 -6.86 25.98 -2.59
C ALA A 3 -6.00 24.73 -2.42
N SER A 4 -5.40 24.23 -3.52
CA SER A 4 -4.32 23.23 -3.48
C SER A 4 -3.26 23.68 -2.47
N ALA A 5 -2.63 22.74 -1.76
CA ALA A 5 -1.65 22.99 -0.70
C ALA A 5 -0.46 23.91 -1.08
N GLY A 6 -0.32 24.30 -2.35
CA GLY A 6 0.55 25.40 -2.81
C GLY A 6 0.04 26.84 -2.59
N GLN A 7 -1.17 27.06 -2.06
CA GLN A 7 -1.80 28.40 -1.94
C GLN A 7 -1.89 28.98 -0.52
N HIS A 8 -1.46 28.25 0.52
CA HIS A 8 -1.54 28.75 1.89
C HIS A 8 -0.39 29.71 2.23
N PRO A 9 -0.66 30.81 2.97
CA PRO A 9 0.35 31.80 3.32
C PRO A 9 1.49 31.18 4.12
N GLN A 10 2.71 31.35 3.63
CA GLN A 10 3.96 31.00 4.34
C GLN A 10 4.23 31.90 5.56
N ILE A 11 3.36 32.88 5.80
CA ILE A 11 3.48 33.86 6.88
C ILE A 11 2.86 33.24 8.13
N VAL A 12 3.68 33.06 9.16
CA VAL A 12 3.27 32.49 10.44
C VAL A 12 3.11 33.61 11.46
N PRO A 13 2.00 33.65 12.24
CA PRO A 13 1.86 34.59 13.34
C PRO A 13 3.01 34.45 14.35
N LYS A 14 3.43 35.55 14.96
CA LYS A 14 4.56 35.54 15.91
C LYS A 14 4.29 34.64 17.12
N GLU A 15 3.02 34.53 17.48
CA GLU A 15 2.51 33.72 18.56
C GLU A 15 2.67 32.22 18.26
N GLU A 16 2.67 31.80 16.99
CA GLU A 16 2.81 30.39 16.57
C GLU A 16 4.26 30.01 16.21
N GLU A 17 5.18 30.97 16.10
CA GLU A 17 6.55 30.76 15.62
C GLU A 17 7.37 29.80 16.52
N TYR A 18 7.15 29.85 17.84
CA TYR A 18 7.82 28.92 18.76
C TYR A 18 7.34 27.48 18.57
N ILE A 19 6.06 27.28 18.24
CA ILE A 19 5.47 25.96 17.95
C ILE A 19 6.04 25.44 16.63
N LEU A 20 6.15 26.31 15.61
CA LEU A 20 6.77 25.96 14.34
C LEU A 20 8.19 25.41 14.53
N ASN A 21 9.02 26.11 15.30
CA ASN A 21 10.41 25.71 15.54
C ASN A 21 10.48 24.35 16.24
N TYR A 22 9.64 24.13 17.26
CA TYR A 22 9.55 22.84 17.93
C TYR A 22 9.13 21.72 16.96
N LEU A 23 8.09 21.92 16.15
CA LEU A 23 7.63 20.91 15.20
C LEU A 23 8.68 20.60 14.13
N LEU A 24 9.45 21.60 13.69
CA LEU A 24 10.58 21.39 12.76
C LEU A 24 11.69 20.53 13.39
N GLU A 25 12.01 20.75 14.67
CA GLU A 25 12.97 19.93 15.42
C GLU A 25 12.48 18.49 15.55
N VAL A 26 11.21 18.30 15.96
CA VAL A 26 10.58 16.97 16.05
C VAL A 26 10.60 16.27 14.70
N ARG A 27 10.21 16.96 13.63
CA ARG A 27 10.26 16.42 12.25
C ARG A 27 11.67 15.97 11.86
N SER A 28 12.69 16.76 12.19
CA SER A 28 14.09 16.40 11.93
C SER A 28 14.51 15.16 12.74
N SER A 29 14.12 15.10 14.01
CA SER A 29 14.41 13.97 14.90
C SER A 29 13.77 12.68 14.40
N LEU A 30 12.47 12.71 14.08
CA LEU A 30 11.73 11.56 13.53
C LEU A 30 12.29 11.12 12.17
N ALA A 31 12.70 12.05 11.31
CA ALA A 31 13.32 11.74 10.04
C ALA A 31 14.70 11.06 10.20
N LYS A 32 15.48 11.44 11.23
CA LYS A 32 16.76 10.77 11.56
C LYS A 32 16.52 9.36 12.12
N LEU A 33 15.53 9.21 13.03
CA LEU A 33 15.12 7.92 13.57
C LEU A 33 14.68 6.96 12.47
N LYS A 34 13.95 7.47 11.47
CA LYS A 34 13.60 6.73 10.26
C LYS A 34 14.83 6.18 9.53
N GLN A 35 15.88 6.98 9.33
CA GLN A 35 17.07 6.59 8.54
C GLN A 35 17.99 5.61 9.28
N ASN A 36 17.93 5.56 10.60
CA ASN A 36 18.76 4.67 11.39
C ASN A 36 18.23 3.22 11.33
N ARG A 37 18.90 2.37 10.55
CA ARG A 37 18.56 0.94 10.43
C ARG A 37 19.29 0.04 11.43
N THR A 38 20.19 0.59 12.27
CA THR A 38 20.95 -0.20 13.24
C THR A 38 20.28 -0.29 14.61
N GLN A 39 19.25 0.53 14.85
CA GLN A 39 18.48 0.52 16.10
C GLN A 39 16.99 0.39 15.77
N TYR A 40 16.31 -0.53 16.46
CA TYR A 40 14.86 -0.68 16.35
C TYR A 40 14.15 0.47 17.08
N LEU A 41 13.00 0.86 16.55
CA LEU A 41 12.21 1.92 17.16
C LEU A 41 11.47 1.38 18.38
N ASN A 42 11.57 2.09 19.52
CA ASN A 42 10.92 1.71 20.76
C ASN A 42 9.52 2.35 20.86
N SER A 43 8.51 1.56 21.22
CA SER A 43 7.13 2.03 21.39
C SER A 43 7.00 3.12 22.46
N LYS A 44 7.79 3.04 23.55
CA LYS A 44 7.78 4.04 24.64
C LYS A 44 8.27 5.40 24.18
N ASP A 45 9.33 5.44 23.38
CA ASP A 45 9.93 6.67 22.88
C ASP A 45 9.02 7.37 21.86
N VAL A 46 8.39 6.58 20.98
CA VAL A 46 7.38 7.06 20.03
C VAL A 46 6.18 7.64 20.79
N GLN A 47 5.67 6.91 21.79
CA GLN A 47 4.55 7.37 22.61
C GLN A 47 4.90 8.65 23.38
N SER A 48 6.11 8.75 23.94
CA SER A 48 6.58 9.95 24.63
C SER A 48 6.62 11.14 23.68
N THR A 49 7.23 11.00 22.51
CA THR A 49 7.31 12.06 21.50
C THR A 49 5.91 12.50 21.07
N TYR A 50 5.01 11.55 20.84
CA TYR A 50 3.62 11.80 20.48
C TYR A 50 2.87 12.61 21.55
N GLN A 51 3.04 12.30 22.83
CA GLN A 51 2.43 13.07 23.93
C GLN A 51 2.93 14.52 23.97
N HIS A 52 4.23 14.75 23.78
CA HIS A 52 4.77 16.12 23.76
C HIS A 52 4.24 16.93 22.56
N VAL A 53 4.10 16.29 21.39
CA VAL A 53 3.49 16.92 20.21
C VAL A 53 2.03 17.28 20.48
N LEU A 54 1.25 16.39 21.09
CA LEU A 54 -0.15 16.69 21.47
C LEU A 54 -0.25 17.87 22.45
N THR A 55 0.68 17.99 23.41
CA THR A 55 0.73 19.17 24.28
C THR A 55 0.94 20.45 23.48
N LYS A 56 1.82 20.44 22.47
CA LYS A 56 2.02 21.61 21.59
C LYS A 56 0.84 21.88 20.66
N VAL A 57 0.12 20.87 20.23
CA VAL A 57 -1.13 21.03 19.47
C VAL A 57 -2.20 21.71 20.32
N ARG A 58 -2.33 21.33 21.59
CA ARG A 58 -3.26 21.99 22.52
C ARG A 58 -2.88 23.46 22.74
N GLU A 59 -1.60 23.75 22.95
CA GLU A 59 -1.12 25.13 23.03
C GLU A 59 -1.45 25.93 21.76
N LEU A 60 -1.31 25.32 20.57
CA LEU A 60 -1.67 25.93 19.29
C LEU A 60 -3.18 26.20 19.19
N ASP A 61 -4.02 25.23 19.57
CA ASP A 61 -5.47 25.35 19.55
C ASP A 61 -5.95 26.45 20.51
N ASP A 62 -5.34 26.54 21.71
CA ASP A 62 -5.60 27.59 22.68
C ASP A 62 -5.23 28.99 22.14
N ILE A 63 -4.06 29.13 21.47
CA ILE A 63 -3.65 30.39 20.83
C ILE A 63 -4.67 30.82 19.78
N ARG A 64 -5.13 29.89 18.94
CA ARG A 64 -6.10 30.18 17.88
C ARG A 64 -7.47 30.54 18.43
N LYS A 65 -7.95 29.82 19.46
CA LYS A 65 -9.22 30.13 20.14
C LYS A 65 -9.20 31.51 20.79
N ASN A 66 -8.10 31.85 21.47
CA ASN A 66 -7.92 33.16 22.10
C ASN A 66 -7.82 34.31 21.09
N SER A 67 -7.21 34.07 19.93
CA SER A 67 -7.05 35.09 18.88
C SER A 67 -8.35 35.35 18.10
N HIS A 68 -9.29 34.41 18.10
CA HIS A 68 -10.54 34.46 17.33
C HIS A 68 -11.82 34.53 18.19
N ASP A 69 -11.72 35.01 19.45
CA ASP A 69 -12.85 35.15 20.39
C ASP A 69 -13.76 33.90 20.47
N THR A 70 -13.19 32.73 20.23
CA THR A 70 -13.90 31.45 20.28
C THR A 70 -13.85 30.96 21.73
N PRO A 71 -14.94 30.45 22.33
CA PRO A 71 -14.89 29.98 23.71
C PRO A 71 -13.79 28.94 23.88
N ALA A 72 -12.90 29.10 24.87
CA ALA A 72 -11.84 28.14 25.18
C ALA A 72 -12.38 26.70 25.42
N LYS A 73 -13.68 26.58 25.74
CA LYS A 73 -14.41 25.32 25.90
C LYS A 73 -15.15 24.84 24.63
N SER A 74 -14.88 25.42 23.47
CA SER A 74 -15.49 24.94 22.22
C SER A 74 -15.07 23.50 21.98
N ALA A 75 -16.06 22.64 21.71
CA ALA A 75 -15.87 21.22 21.39
C ALA A 75 -15.26 21.01 19.99
N THR A 76 -14.95 22.08 19.26
CA THR A 76 -14.33 22.05 17.93
C THR A 76 -12.90 22.55 18.01
N THR A 77 -11.96 21.76 17.49
CA THR A 77 -10.56 22.16 17.27
C THR A 77 -10.46 23.12 16.08
N LEU A 78 -9.59 24.11 16.17
CA LEU A 78 -9.28 25.07 15.10
C LEU A 78 -8.02 24.66 14.30
N ILE A 79 -7.42 23.51 14.63
CA ILE A 79 -6.19 23.01 14.00
C ILE A 79 -6.40 22.65 12.51
N HIS A 80 -7.59 22.17 12.14
CA HIS A 80 -7.93 21.81 10.75
C HIS A 80 -8.77 22.90 10.05
N SER A 81 -8.78 24.13 10.57
CA SER A 81 -9.51 25.23 9.93
C SER A 81 -8.81 25.68 8.65
N THR A 82 -9.51 25.62 7.52
CA THR A 82 -9.00 26.06 6.21
C THR A 82 -8.68 27.55 6.16
N GLU A 83 -9.40 28.36 6.93
CA GLU A 83 -9.20 29.81 7.01
C GLU A 83 -7.90 30.20 7.74
N LEU A 84 -7.48 29.37 8.69
CA LEU A 84 -6.31 29.62 9.54
C LEU A 84 -5.07 28.86 9.10
N HIS A 85 -5.20 28.02 8.07
CA HIS A 85 -4.13 27.13 7.61
C HIS A 85 -2.91 27.94 7.19
N ASN A 86 -1.79 27.65 7.84
CA ASN A 86 -0.50 28.27 7.58
C ASN A 86 0.61 27.21 7.60
N ARG A 87 1.87 27.65 7.52
CA ARG A 87 3.04 26.73 7.50
C ARG A 87 3.12 25.80 8.72
N VAL A 88 2.63 26.22 9.89
CA VAL A 88 2.57 25.39 11.10
C VAL A 88 1.72 24.16 10.83
N ASP A 89 0.56 24.30 10.19
CA ASP A 89 -0.34 23.19 9.88
C ASP A 89 0.28 22.22 8.87
N SER A 90 0.97 22.74 7.86
CA SER A 90 1.67 21.87 6.89
C SER A 90 2.80 21.06 7.56
N VAL A 91 3.56 21.67 8.48
CA VAL A 91 4.60 20.97 9.24
C VAL A 91 3.99 20.03 10.28
N LEU A 92 2.85 20.39 10.86
CA LEU A 92 2.13 19.56 11.81
C LEU A 92 1.60 18.29 11.13
N ASP A 93 1.03 18.41 9.93
CA ASP A 93 0.59 17.28 9.12
C ASP A 93 1.77 16.35 8.78
N ASP A 94 2.93 16.90 8.38
CA ASP A 94 4.18 16.13 8.20
C ASP A 94 4.55 15.34 9.47
N VAL A 95 4.49 15.98 10.64
CA VAL A 95 4.85 15.38 11.94
C VAL A 95 3.87 14.26 12.31
N PHE A 96 2.56 14.46 12.14
CA PHE A 96 1.57 13.43 12.43
C PHE A 96 1.63 12.26 11.45
N GLN A 97 1.89 12.51 10.15
CA GLN A 97 2.15 11.43 9.19
C GLN A 97 3.39 10.62 9.61
N LEU A 98 4.50 11.28 9.97
CA LEU A 98 5.70 10.58 10.45
C LEU A 98 5.45 9.78 11.73
N LEU A 99 4.78 10.36 12.72
CA LEU A 99 4.44 9.68 13.97
C LEU A 99 3.54 8.49 13.69
N SER A 100 2.54 8.64 12.84
CA SER A 100 1.65 7.56 12.41
C SER A 100 2.41 6.39 11.80
N LEU A 101 3.37 6.67 10.90
CA LEU A 101 4.24 5.63 10.35
C LEU A 101 5.15 5.01 11.39
N CYS A 102 5.65 5.78 12.36
CA CYS A 102 6.41 5.25 13.50
C CYS A 102 5.55 4.29 14.35
N PHE A 103 4.27 4.62 14.61
CA PHE A 103 3.33 3.74 15.29
C PHE A 103 3.09 2.43 14.51
N LEU A 104 3.03 2.50 13.18
CA LEU A 104 2.95 1.31 12.33
C LEU A 104 4.22 0.46 12.43
N THR A 105 5.42 1.07 12.33
CA THR A 105 6.71 0.36 12.45
C THR A 105 6.88 -0.37 13.78
N VAL A 106 6.39 0.20 14.88
CA VAL A 106 6.43 -0.45 16.20
C VAL A 106 5.31 -1.47 16.40
N GLY A 107 4.46 -1.75 15.39
CA GLY A 107 3.41 -2.77 15.43
C GLY A 107 2.07 -2.29 16.02
N LEU A 108 1.92 -1.01 16.36
CA LEU A 108 0.72 -0.44 16.99
C LEU A 108 -0.35 -0.01 15.97
N LYS A 109 -0.63 -0.84 14.96
CA LYS A 109 -1.50 -0.46 13.84
C LYS A 109 -2.96 -0.17 14.21
N ASN A 110 -3.44 -0.77 15.31
CA ASN A 110 -4.80 -0.57 15.81
C ASN A 110 -4.92 0.69 16.70
N SER A 111 -3.83 1.43 16.88
CA SER A 111 -3.86 2.68 17.62
C SER A 111 -4.40 3.81 16.73
N ALA A 112 -5.21 4.70 17.29
CA ALA A 112 -5.70 5.88 16.58
C ALA A 112 -4.59 6.72 15.92
N PRO A 113 -3.40 6.99 16.53
CA PRO A 113 -2.34 7.71 15.82
C PRO A 113 -1.80 6.96 14.59
N ALA A 114 -1.83 5.62 14.57
CA ALA A 114 -1.41 4.84 13.39
C ALA A 114 -2.33 5.04 12.17
N THR A 115 -3.55 5.56 12.37
CA THR A 115 -4.50 5.78 11.27
C THR A 115 -4.23 7.06 10.46
N TYR A 116 -3.49 8.02 11.02
CA TYR A 116 -3.35 9.36 10.43
C TYR A 116 -2.70 9.35 9.03
N ALA A 117 -1.60 8.63 8.83
CA ALA A 117 -0.96 8.53 7.52
C ALA A 117 -1.87 7.90 6.46
N SER A 118 -2.74 6.96 6.88
CA SER A 118 -3.77 6.40 5.98
C SER A 118 -4.88 7.41 5.69
N LEU A 119 -5.31 8.22 6.66
CA LEU A 119 -6.28 9.30 6.45
C LEU A 119 -5.74 10.36 5.49
N SER A 120 -4.52 10.86 5.67
CA SER A 120 -3.92 11.83 4.75
C SER A 120 -3.80 11.27 3.32
N THR A 121 -3.52 9.96 3.18
CA THR A 121 -3.49 9.32 1.86
C THR A 121 -4.89 9.20 1.24
N VAL A 122 -5.91 8.90 2.04
CA VAL A 122 -7.31 8.86 1.61
C VAL A 122 -7.81 10.23 1.18
N GLU A 123 -7.49 11.28 1.94
CA GLU A 123 -7.78 12.68 1.61
C GLU A 123 -7.25 13.04 0.22
N SER A 124 -5.95 12.83 -0.04
CA SER A 124 -5.39 13.10 -1.38
C SER A 124 -6.05 12.27 -2.48
N LEU A 125 -6.44 11.02 -2.21
CA LEU A 125 -7.16 10.20 -3.18
C LEU A 125 -8.55 10.76 -3.50
N LEU A 126 -9.31 11.20 -2.49
CA LEU A 126 -10.63 11.80 -2.64
C LEU A 126 -10.55 13.11 -3.43
N GLU A 127 -9.60 13.98 -3.09
CA GLU A 127 -9.34 15.21 -3.84
C GLU A 127 -9.06 14.91 -5.31
N HIS A 128 -8.17 13.96 -5.60
CA HIS A 128 -7.82 13.62 -6.98
C HIS A 128 -9.00 13.02 -7.74
N LEU A 129 -9.85 12.21 -7.09
CA LEU A 129 -11.08 11.67 -7.68
C LEU A 129 -12.06 12.80 -8.02
N ASN A 130 -12.23 13.74 -7.10
CA ASN A 130 -13.05 14.94 -7.30
C ASN A 130 -12.58 15.79 -8.47
N GLU A 131 -11.27 16.02 -8.58
CA GLU A 131 -10.67 16.81 -9.66
C GLU A 131 -10.87 16.18 -11.04
N SER A 132 -10.77 14.85 -11.13
CA SER A 132 -10.86 14.19 -12.43
C SER A 132 -12.30 13.96 -12.89
N ASN A 133 -13.29 13.98 -11.98
CA ASN A 133 -14.69 13.54 -12.24
C ASN A 133 -14.79 12.16 -12.93
N VAL A 134 -13.80 11.29 -12.67
CA VAL A 134 -13.61 9.99 -13.33
C VAL A 134 -13.37 8.98 -12.22
N PHE A 135 -14.46 8.40 -11.74
CA PHE A 135 -14.50 7.47 -10.62
C PHE A 135 -15.77 6.61 -10.66
N THR A 136 -15.74 5.44 -10.03
CA THR A 136 -16.84 4.47 -9.96
C THR A 136 -17.17 4.10 -8.52
N HIS A 137 -18.32 3.44 -8.29
CA HIS A 137 -18.62 2.84 -6.98
C HIS A 137 -17.53 1.85 -6.54
N HIS A 138 -16.91 1.12 -7.46
CA HIS A 138 -15.79 0.23 -7.15
C HIS A 138 -14.54 0.99 -6.69
N ASP A 139 -14.30 2.22 -7.16
CA ASP A 139 -13.18 3.03 -6.70
C ASP A 139 -13.45 3.64 -5.31
N LEU A 140 -14.73 3.93 -4.99
CA LEU A 140 -15.15 4.48 -3.71
C LEU A 140 -15.34 3.42 -2.60
N SER A 141 -15.74 2.20 -2.92
CA SER A 141 -16.01 1.14 -1.91
C SER A 141 -14.82 0.88 -0.98
N PRO A 142 -13.58 0.70 -1.47
CA PRO A 142 -12.43 0.47 -0.59
C PRO A 142 -12.14 1.67 0.32
N ILE A 143 -12.41 2.89 -0.16
CA ILE A 143 -12.24 4.11 0.65
C ILE A 143 -13.30 4.16 1.75
N LYS A 144 -14.55 3.79 1.45
CA LYS A 144 -15.64 3.71 2.43
C LYS A 144 -15.32 2.71 3.54
N GLU A 145 -14.98 1.48 3.16
CA GLU A 145 -14.62 0.41 4.08
C GLU A 145 -13.52 0.86 5.04
N ARG A 146 -12.53 1.59 4.52
CA ARG A 146 -11.44 2.12 5.34
C ARG A 146 -11.87 3.26 6.26
N LEU A 147 -12.65 4.22 5.77
CA LEU A 147 -13.17 5.30 6.60
C LEU A 147 -14.01 4.75 7.75
N ASP A 148 -14.78 3.69 7.51
CA ASP A 148 -15.55 2.98 8.53
C ASP A 148 -14.65 2.22 9.52
N GLU A 149 -13.60 1.55 9.04
CA GLU A 149 -12.60 0.91 9.91
C GLU A 149 -11.91 1.94 10.82
N ILE A 150 -11.47 3.06 10.28
CA ILE A 150 -10.83 4.14 11.04
C ILE A 150 -11.83 4.76 12.03
N SER A 151 -13.09 4.96 11.62
CA SER A 151 -14.17 5.40 12.52
C SER A 151 -14.29 4.47 13.72
N LYS A 152 -14.32 3.15 13.49
CA LYS A 152 -14.37 2.16 14.57
C LYS A 152 -13.15 2.25 15.48
N ILE A 153 -11.94 2.39 14.94
CA ILE A 153 -10.70 2.51 15.73
C ILE A 153 -10.75 3.75 16.64
N VAL A 154 -11.21 4.88 16.11
CA VAL A 154 -11.33 6.14 16.86
C VAL A 154 -12.44 6.04 17.92
N GLU A 155 -13.54 5.35 17.64
CA GLU A 155 -14.65 5.16 18.59
C GLU A 155 -14.33 4.18 19.74
N HIS A 156 -13.68 3.05 19.46
CA HIS A 156 -13.41 2.00 20.47
C HIS A 156 -12.52 2.49 21.62
N LYS A 157 -11.63 3.47 21.36
CA LYS A 157 -10.71 4.03 22.36
C LYS A 157 -11.40 4.85 23.48
N ASN A 158 -12.66 5.21 23.30
CA ASN A 158 -13.46 5.90 24.32
C ASN A 158 -14.02 4.95 25.40
N SER A 159 -13.89 3.64 25.22
CA SER A 159 -14.59 2.64 26.05
C SER A 159 -13.76 2.00 27.16
N SER A 160 -12.46 2.29 27.33
CA SER A 160 -11.70 1.71 28.46
C SER A 160 -12.09 2.40 29.78
N PRO A 161 -12.78 1.73 30.72
CA PRO A 161 -13.08 2.30 32.02
C PRO A 161 -11.77 2.43 32.81
N PHE A 162 -11.56 3.60 33.39
CA PHE A 162 -10.40 3.93 34.20
C PHE A 162 -10.28 2.97 35.40
N PHE A 163 -9.18 2.23 35.49
CA PHE A 163 -8.73 1.68 36.77
C PHE A 163 -8.00 2.79 37.52
N TYR A 164 -8.55 3.17 38.67
CA TYR A 164 -7.92 4.11 39.60
C TYR A 164 -6.82 3.38 40.37
N GLU A 165 -5.55 3.64 40.06
CA GLU A 165 -4.50 3.51 41.06
C GLU A 165 -4.30 4.88 41.71
N ASP A 166 -4.81 5.00 42.94
CA ASP A 166 -4.61 6.17 43.81
C ASP A 166 -3.15 6.21 44.27
N GLY A 167 -2.29 6.77 43.41
CA GLY A 167 -0.92 7.14 43.75
C GLY A 167 -0.91 8.44 44.54
N ASN A 168 -0.29 8.43 45.73
CA ASN A 168 -0.11 9.58 46.62
C ASN A 168 0.91 10.65 46.14
N ASP A 169 1.40 10.57 44.90
CA ASP A 169 2.40 11.52 44.36
C ASP A 169 1.74 12.57 43.47
N GLU A 170 1.88 13.84 43.85
CA GLU A 170 1.32 15.00 43.15
C GLU A 170 1.86 15.13 41.70
N ARG A 171 3.12 14.75 41.45
CA ARG A 171 3.71 14.78 40.09
C ARG A 171 3.11 13.74 39.17
N LEU A 172 2.78 12.55 39.70
CA LEU A 172 2.12 11.50 38.91
C LEU A 172 0.70 11.95 38.51
N ARG A 173 -0.01 12.64 39.40
CA ARG A 173 -1.35 13.19 39.12
C ARG A 173 -1.32 14.26 38.04
N GLU A 174 -0.31 15.14 38.02
CA GLU A 174 -0.14 16.13 36.96
C GLU A 174 0.14 15.49 35.59
N ILE A 175 1.05 14.51 35.54
CA ILE A 175 1.36 13.75 34.32
C ILE A 175 0.11 13.03 33.78
N ASP A 176 -0.67 12.39 34.65
CA ASP A 176 -1.89 11.70 34.25
C ASP A 176 -2.99 12.66 33.80
N ASN A 177 -3.10 13.83 34.42
CA ASN A 177 -4.03 14.87 33.97
C ASN A 177 -3.63 15.41 32.60
N GLU A 178 -2.34 15.61 32.34
CA GLU A 178 -1.86 16.09 31.05
C GLU A 178 -2.07 15.05 29.93
N ARG A 179 -1.80 13.76 30.22
CA ARG A 179 -2.13 12.65 29.32
C ARG A 179 -3.62 12.56 29.00
N LYS A 180 -4.50 12.79 29.98
CA LYS A 180 -5.96 12.81 29.77
C LYS A 180 -6.36 13.93 28.82
N LYS A 181 -5.84 15.15 29.02
CA LYS A 181 -6.13 16.27 28.11
C LYS A 181 -5.58 16.02 26.71
N ASN A 182 -4.39 15.45 26.59
CA ASN A 182 -3.81 15.05 25.30
C ASN A 182 -4.67 14.01 24.58
N LYS A 183 -5.25 13.04 25.31
CA LYS A 183 -6.16 12.05 24.73
C LYS A 183 -7.45 12.69 24.18
N ILE A 184 -7.95 13.75 24.82
CA ILE A 184 -9.09 14.52 24.31
C ILE A 184 -8.70 15.25 23.03
N GLU A 185 -7.53 15.89 22.99
CA GLU A 185 -7.06 16.56 21.77
C GLU A 185 -6.82 15.57 20.61
N GLU A 186 -6.23 14.39 20.89
CA GLU A 186 -6.09 13.31 19.91
C GLU A 186 -7.43 12.96 19.27
N ASP A 187 -8.46 12.75 20.09
CA ASP A 187 -9.81 12.41 19.62
C ASP A 187 -10.42 13.54 18.78
N LEU A 188 -10.30 14.80 19.23
CA LEU A 188 -10.78 15.96 18.47
C LEU A 188 -10.10 16.08 17.11
N LEU A 189 -8.77 15.95 17.08
CA LEU A 189 -7.96 16.11 15.89
C LEU A 189 -8.27 15.02 14.86
N LEU A 190 -8.31 13.76 15.29
CA LEU A 190 -8.62 12.63 14.40
C LEU A 190 -10.07 12.66 13.91
N ARG A 191 -11.04 13.04 14.77
CA ARG A 191 -12.43 13.19 14.35
C ARG A 191 -12.61 14.33 13.35
N ALA A 192 -11.92 15.45 13.53
CA ALA A 192 -11.99 16.56 12.59
C ALA A 192 -11.48 16.13 11.20
N LYS A 193 -10.31 15.48 11.12
CA LYS A 193 -9.76 14.99 9.86
C LYS A 193 -10.60 13.86 9.24
N LEU A 194 -11.09 12.92 10.06
CA LEU A 194 -11.98 11.85 9.60
C LEU A 194 -13.29 12.41 9.04
N LYS A 195 -13.88 13.40 9.74
CA LYS A 195 -15.11 14.06 9.28
C LYS A 195 -14.87 14.76 7.94
N HIS A 196 -13.76 15.47 7.78
CA HIS A 196 -13.41 16.07 6.50
C HIS A 196 -13.40 15.04 5.36
N CYS A 197 -12.71 13.92 5.55
CA CYS A 197 -12.66 12.86 4.55
C CYS A 197 -14.05 12.24 4.26
N LYS A 198 -14.92 12.11 5.28
CA LYS A 198 -16.29 11.62 5.10
C LYS A 198 -17.16 12.61 4.33
N ASP A 199 -17.09 13.90 4.66
CA ASP A 199 -17.85 14.95 3.98
C ASP A 199 -17.44 15.04 2.49
N GLU A 200 -16.14 14.89 2.17
CA GLU A 200 -15.66 14.80 0.78
C GLU A 200 -16.12 13.52 0.08
N TYR A 201 -16.08 12.39 0.77
CA TYR A 201 -16.60 11.12 0.26
C TYR A 201 -18.08 11.21 -0.10
N ASP A 202 -18.91 11.74 0.81
CA ASP A 202 -20.36 11.89 0.61
C ASP A 202 -20.65 12.81 -0.58
N THR A 203 -19.85 13.87 -0.76
CA THR A 203 -19.92 14.77 -1.92
C THR A 203 -19.60 14.07 -3.24
N LEU A 204 -18.69 13.09 -3.24
CA LEU A 204 -18.38 12.28 -4.42
C LEU A 204 -19.44 11.21 -4.67
N GLU A 205 -19.94 10.56 -3.61
CA GLU A 205 -21.01 9.57 -3.70
C GLU A 205 -22.28 10.21 -4.29
N SER A 206 -22.65 11.42 -3.86
CA SER A 206 -23.81 12.13 -4.42
C SER A 206 -23.67 12.44 -5.91
N LYS A 207 -22.45 12.76 -6.40
CA LYS A 207 -22.21 12.99 -7.84
C LYS A 207 -22.34 11.73 -8.68
N LEU A 208 -22.08 10.55 -8.11
CA LEU A 208 -22.29 9.27 -8.77
C LEU A 208 -23.78 8.91 -8.84
N GLU A 209 -24.52 9.19 -7.78
CA GLU A 209 -25.97 8.95 -7.70
C GLU A 209 -26.79 9.80 -8.69
N GLU A 210 -26.21 10.88 -9.23
CA GLU A 210 -26.82 11.68 -10.31
C GLU A 210 -26.86 10.95 -11.67
N ILE A 211 -26.07 9.88 -11.87
CA ILE A 211 -26.15 9.07 -13.09
C ILE A 211 -27.23 7.98 -12.94
N ASP A 212 -28.02 7.79 -14.00
CA ASP A 212 -29.04 6.76 -14.04
C ASP A 212 -28.45 5.35 -13.82
N PRO A 213 -28.94 4.58 -12.84
CA PRO A 213 -28.43 3.24 -12.53
C PRO A 213 -28.43 2.29 -13.73
N SER A 214 -29.35 2.47 -14.69
CA SER A 214 -29.42 1.64 -15.90
C SER A 214 -28.22 1.82 -16.84
N LEU A 215 -27.44 2.90 -16.69
CA LEU A 215 -26.22 3.16 -17.45
C LEU A 215 -24.93 2.85 -16.68
N SER A 216 -25.04 2.39 -15.43
CA SER A 216 -23.90 2.09 -14.56
C SER A 216 -22.95 1.06 -15.20
N THR A 217 -23.50 0.03 -15.83
CA THR A 217 -22.69 -1.02 -16.48
C THR A 217 -21.91 -0.53 -17.70
N VAL A 218 -22.46 0.42 -18.47
CA VAL A 218 -21.76 1.08 -19.59
C VAL A 218 -20.63 1.95 -19.04
N MET A 219 -20.92 2.74 -18.00
CA MET A 219 -19.97 3.61 -17.34
C MET A 219 -18.76 2.83 -16.80
N GLU A 220 -19.00 1.76 -16.05
CA GLU A 220 -17.95 0.92 -15.47
C GLU A 220 -17.04 0.33 -16.55
N LYS A 221 -17.61 -0.12 -17.68
CA LYS A 221 -16.83 -0.65 -18.81
C LYS A 221 -15.97 0.44 -19.46
N LEU A 222 -16.50 1.64 -19.70
CA LEU A 222 -15.72 2.76 -20.26
C LEU A 222 -14.58 3.18 -19.32
N PHE A 223 -14.82 3.24 -18.01
CA PHE A 223 -13.75 3.53 -17.04
C PHE A 223 -12.70 2.43 -17.00
N ARG A 224 -13.10 1.15 -17.09
CA ARG A 224 -12.17 0.02 -17.17
C ARG A 224 -11.28 0.13 -18.41
N ILE A 225 -11.85 0.45 -19.57
CA ILE A 225 -11.11 0.64 -20.81
C ILE A 225 -10.13 1.80 -20.67
N ARG A 226 -10.59 2.97 -20.21
CA ARG A 226 -9.73 4.14 -19.96
C ARG A 226 -8.55 3.81 -19.05
N ARG A 227 -8.82 3.13 -17.93
CA ARG A 227 -7.78 2.71 -16.97
C ARG A 227 -6.79 1.74 -17.61
N GLY A 228 -7.27 0.80 -18.42
CA GLY A 228 -6.44 -0.11 -19.20
C GLY A 228 -5.51 0.65 -20.14
N LEU A 229 -6.04 1.61 -20.89
CA LEU A 229 -5.27 2.45 -21.82
C LEU A 229 -4.22 3.30 -21.09
N LEU A 230 -4.60 4.00 -20.01
CA LEU A 230 -3.66 4.77 -19.19
C LEU A 230 -2.56 3.90 -18.57
N SER A 231 -2.89 2.65 -18.19
CA SER A 231 -1.90 1.68 -17.73
C SER A 231 -0.93 1.26 -18.83
N LEU A 232 -1.41 1.03 -20.06
CA LEU A 232 -0.55 0.70 -21.20
C LEU A 232 0.38 1.86 -21.54
N VAL A 233 -0.13 3.10 -21.53
CA VAL A 233 0.67 4.33 -21.71
C VAL A 233 1.82 4.38 -20.70
N ALA A 234 1.53 4.12 -19.42
CA ALA A 234 2.54 4.10 -18.37
C ALA A 234 3.57 2.97 -18.55
N SER A 235 3.15 1.79 -19.03
CA SER A 235 3.99 0.60 -19.18
C SER A 235 4.92 0.63 -20.39
N ALA A 236 4.54 1.30 -21.48
CA ALA A 236 5.30 1.34 -22.74
C ALA A 236 6.71 1.95 -22.63
N LYS A 237 7.00 2.76 -21.58
CA LYS A 237 8.34 3.35 -21.36
C LYS A 237 9.37 2.34 -20.82
N LYS A 238 8.95 1.31 -20.07
CA LYS A 238 9.85 0.37 -19.35
C LYS A 238 10.71 -0.48 -20.30
N THR A 239 10.19 -0.76 -21.50
CA THR A 239 10.83 -1.62 -22.50
C THR A 239 12.02 -0.95 -23.19
N MET A 240 12.07 0.39 -23.23
CA MET A 240 13.09 1.15 -23.97
C MET A 240 14.25 1.68 -23.11
N SER A 241 14.05 1.97 -21.82
CA SER A 241 15.15 2.47 -20.97
C SER A 241 16.24 1.43 -20.70
N LYS A 242 15.94 0.14 -20.85
CA LYS A 242 16.93 -0.95 -20.79
C LYS A 242 17.51 -1.32 -22.16
N SER A 243 16.77 -1.12 -23.27
CA SER A 243 17.31 -1.36 -24.60
C SER A 243 18.38 -0.32 -24.98
N SER A 244 18.24 0.95 -24.55
CA SER A 244 19.30 1.95 -24.72
C SER A 244 20.53 1.69 -23.83
N ALA A 245 20.32 1.19 -22.60
CA ALA A 245 21.41 0.82 -21.70
C ALA A 245 22.21 -0.38 -22.23
N ASN A 246 21.53 -1.37 -22.81
CA ASN A 246 22.17 -2.53 -23.45
C ASN A 246 22.90 -2.17 -24.75
N ILE A 247 22.44 -1.15 -25.49
CA ILE A 247 23.16 -0.66 -26.69
C ILE A 247 24.42 0.13 -26.29
N SER A 248 24.38 0.87 -25.18
CA SER A 248 25.56 1.55 -24.64
C SER A 248 26.61 0.58 -24.07
N SER A 249 26.20 -0.57 -23.50
CA SER A 249 27.15 -1.61 -23.06
C SER A 249 27.70 -2.43 -24.23
N LEU A 250 26.92 -2.67 -25.29
CA LEU A 250 27.37 -3.39 -26.49
C LEU A 250 28.38 -2.61 -27.35
N LEU A 251 28.48 -1.28 -27.19
CA LEU A 251 29.46 -0.46 -27.90
C LEU A 251 30.78 -0.29 -27.13
N GLN A 252 30.93 -0.93 -25.96
CA GLN A 252 32.12 -0.78 -25.12
C GLN A 252 32.81 -2.10 -24.75
N GLU A 253 32.53 -3.20 -25.46
CA GLU A 253 33.24 -4.47 -25.31
C GLU A 253 33.65 -5.04 -26.67
N HIS A 254 34.67 -4.43 -27.26
CA HIS A 254 35.61 -5.15 -28.12
C HIS A 254 36.94 -5.19 -27.37
N ASN A 255 37.10 -6.16 -26.48
CA ASN A 255 38.29 -6.98 -26.30
C ASN A 255 38.15 -7.85 -25.03
N ASP A 256 38.62 -9.07 -25.20
CA ASP A 256 38.91 -10.09 -24.20
C ASP A 256 37.82 -11.13 -23.90
N SER A 257 38.16 -12.33 -24.35
CA SER A 257 37.52 -13.62 -24.15
C SER A 257 37.47 -14.04 -22.69
N GLU A 258 36.41 -14.78 -22.35
CA GLU A 258 36.35 -16.00 -21.51
C GLU A 258 35.20 -16.00 -20.49
N ALA A 259 34.31 -16.98 -20.68
CA ALA A 259 33.51 -17.69 -19.68
C ALA A 259 32.64 -16.89 -18.68
N ASN A 260 31.31 -16.96 -18.85
CA ASN A 260 30.45 -17.81 -18.00
C ASN A 260 28.99 -17.82 -18.47
N ASN A 261 28.51 -19.02 -18.79
CA ASN A 261 27.09 -19.30 -19.02
C ASN A 261 26.37 -19.33 -17.67
N ASN A 262 25.62 -18.29 -17.30
CA ASN A 262 24.59 -18.38 -16.25
C ASN A 262 23.46 -17.32 -16.30
N ASP A 263 23.37 -16.48 -17.34
CA ASP A 263 22.37 -15.39 -17.42
C ASP A 263 21.01 -15.76 -18.04
N LEU A 264 20.58 -17.02 -17.94
CA LEU A 264 19.35 -17.51 -18.58
C LEU A 264 18.09 -17.52 -17.69
N LEU A 265 18.13 -16.95 -16.48
CA LEU A 265 16.98 -17.06 -15.54
C LEU A 265 16.29 -15.74 -15.12
N ASP A 266 16.74 -14.57 -15.58
CA ASP A 266 16.17 -13.29 -15.11
C ASP A 266 15.22 -12.57 -16.11
N ASN A 267 14.86 -13.22 -17.22
CA ASN A 267 14.12 -12.60 -18.33
C ASN A 267 12.58 -12.72 -18.27
N LYS A 268 11.97 -12.98 -17.11
CA LYS A 268 10.51 -13.19 -17.02
C LYS A 268 9.66 -11.92 -16.87
N HIS A 269 10.23 -10.71 -16.96
CA HIS A 269 9.48 -9.47 -16.72
C HIS A 269 9.77 -8.31 -17.70
N LEU A 270 10.01 -8.63 -18.96
CA LEU A 270 9.92 -7.68 -20.07
C LEU A 270 8.52 -7.77 -20.67
N VAL A 271 7.72 -6.72 -20.54
CA VAL A 271 6.49 -6.60 -21.32
C VAL A 271 6.91 -6.37 -22.77
N SER A 272 6.79 -7.39 -23.62
CA SER A 272 7.13 -7.29 -25.04
C SER A 272 6.27 -6.21 -25.71
N GLN A 273 6.83 -5.48 -26.69
CA GLN A 273 6.06 -4.53 -27.49
C GLN A 273 4.82 -5.20 -28.13
N GLU A 274 4.95 -6.49 -28.42
CA GLU A 274 3.89 -7.37 -28.89
C GLU A 274 2.75 -7.51 -27.88
N TYR A 275 3.04 -7.68 -26.59
CA TYR A 275 2.02 -7.70 -25.52
C TYR A 275 1.27 -6.37 -25.39
N VAL A 276 1.97 -5.23 -25.52
CA VAL A 276 1.34 -3.90 -25.49
C VAL A 276 0.37 -3.74 -26.65
N ASN A 277 0.79 -4.14 -27.86
CA ASN A 277 -0.04 -4.09 -29.05
C ASN A 277 -1.24 -5.04 -28.95
N GLU A 278 -1.05 -6.26 -28.44
CA GLU A 278 -2.13 -7.22 -28.21
C GLU A 278 -3.16 -6.69 -27.19
N LYS A 279 -2.71 -6.11 -26.08
CA LYS A 279 -3.64 -5.51 -25.11
C LYS A 279 -4.35 -4.27 -25.65
N LEU A 280 -3.68 -3.47 -26.47
CA LEU A 280 -4.28 -2.31 -27.12
C LEU A 280 -5.40 -2.73 -28.09
N THR A 281 -5.19 -3.79 -28.90
CA THR A 281 -6.23 -4.27 -29.82
C THR A 281 -7.45 -4.81 -29.08
N VAL A 282 -7.25 -5.55 -27.99
CA VAL A 282 -8.35 -6.01 -27.12
C VAL A 282 -9.17 -4.83 -26.60
N LEU A 283 -8.52 -3.81 -26.02
CA LEU A 283 -9.22 -2.64 -25.47
C LEU A 283 -9.91 -1.80 -26.55
N LYS A 284 -9.31 -1.68 -27.73
CA LYS A 284 -9.91 -0.99 -28.88
C LYS A 284 -11.18 -1.70 -29.36
N ASN A 285 -11.18 -3.03 -29.38
CA ASN A 285 -12.36 -3.81 -29.74
C ASN A 285 -13.47 -3.66 -28.69
N GLU A 286 -13.15 -3.77 -27.39
CA GLU A 286 -14.13 -3.53 -26.31
C GLU A 286 -14.76 -2.13 -26.40
N LEU A 287 -13.98 -1.10 -26.77
CA LEU A 287 -14.48 0.27 -26.95
C LEU A 287 -15.45 0.38 -28.14
N SER A 288 -15.11 -0.26 -29.26
CA SER A 288 -15.96 -0.28 -30.45
C SER A 288 -17.27 -1.05 -30.22
N GLU A 289 -17.24 -2.13 -29.44
CA GLU A 289 -18.44 -2.88 -29.05
C GLU A 289 -19.39 -2.01 -28.21
N LEU A 290 -18.86 -1.25 -27.25
CA LEU A 290 -19.66 -0.32 -26.44
C LEU A 290 -20.24 0.82 -27.26
N GLU A 291 -19.47 1.36 -28.20
CA GLU A 291 -19.92 2.43 -29.09
C GLU A 291 -21.08 1.96 -29.99
N SER A 292 -21.07 0.68 -30.38
CA SER A 292 -22.15 0.06 -31.16
C SER A 292 -23.48 -0.01 -30.40
N ASN A 293 -23.46 0.13 -29.06
CA ASN A 293 -24.66 0.14 -28.22
C ASN A 293 -25.28 1.55 -28.05
N ARG A 294 -24.86 2.52 -28.88
CA ARG A 294 -25.46 3.86 -28.91
C ARG A 294 -26.69 3.90 -29.83
N ASP A 295 -27.54 4.90 -29.63
CA ASP A 295 -28.63 5.21 -30.56
C ASP A 295 -28.16 6.12 -31.71
N ASP A 296 -29.06 6.38 -32.66
CA ASP A 296 -28.78 7.24 -33.82
C ASP A 296 -28.48 8.70 -33.43
N SER A 297 -28.76 9.10 -32.20
CA SER A 297 -28.48 10.43 -31.64
C SER A 297 -27.14 10.50 -30.89
N GLY A 298 -26.44 9.38 -30.74
CA GLY A 298 -25.18 9.28 -30.01
C GLY A 298 -25.36 9.15 -28.49
N LYS A 299 -26.52 8.72 -28.00
CA LYS A 299 -26.74 8.42 -26.58
C LYS A 299 -26.55 6.92 -26.31
N PHE A 300 -25.98 6.58 -25.17
CA PHE A 300 -25.82 5.19 -24.74
C PHE A 300 -27.15 4.59 -24.29
N LYS A 301 -27.43 3.36 -24.74
CA LYS A 301 -28.53 2.54 -24.23
C LYS A 301 -28.04 1.72 -23.03
N SER A 302 -28.92 1.49 -22.06
CA SER A 302 -28.68 0.51 -20.99
C SER A 302 -28.42 -0.88 -21.58
N LEU A 303 -27.41 -1.59 -21.07
CA LEU A 303 -27.07 -2.93 -21.58
C LEU A 303 -28.14 -3.97 -21.23
N GLU A 304 -28.91 -3.73 -20.17
CA GLU A 304 -29.95 -4.62 -19.66
C GLU A 304 -31.30 -4.27 -20.29
N SER A 305 -31.70 -3.01 -20.21
CA SER A 305 -33.05 -2.56 -20.60
C SER A 305 -33.15 -2.04 -22.03
N HIS A 306 -32.01 -1.77 -22.69
CA HIS A 306 -31.92 -1.16 -24.02
C HIS A 306 -32.60 0.22 -24.14
N GLN A 307 -32.96 0.84 -23.02
CA GLN A 307 -33.53 2.17 -22.95
C GLN A 307 -32.43 3.23 -22.81
N VAL A 308 -32.73 4.43 -23.29
CA VAL A 308 -31.85 5.59 -23.16
C VAL A 308 -32.27 6.38 -21.94
N ALA A 309 -31.37 6.51 -20.96
CA ALA A 309 -31.54 7.45 -19.87
C ALA A 309 -30.95 8.81 -20.26
N GLU A 310 -31.57 9.90 -19.82
CA GLU A 310 -31.12 11.26 -20.13
C GLU A 310 -29.96 11.71 -19.22
N ASN A 311 -29.96 11.25 -17.97
CA ASN A 311 -28.95 11.63 -16.98
C ASN A 311 -27.64 10.85 -17.21
N GLY A 312 -26.50 11.54 -17.14
CA GLY A 312 -25.16 10.93 -17.27
C GLY A 312 -24.62 10.77 -18.70
N GLN A 313 -25.42 11.02 -19.75
CA GLN A 313 -24.99 10.87 -21.15
C GLN A 313 -23.78 11.75 -21.52
N SER A 314 -23.75 12.99 -21.04
CA SER A 314 -22.62 13.90 -21.29
C SER A 314 -21.32 13.38 -20.70
N VAL A 315 -21.39 12.70 -19.54
CA VAL A 315 -20.21 12.13 -18.86
C VAL A 315 -19.70 10.93 -19.65
N LEU A 316 -20.60 10.04 -20.09
CA LEU A 316 -20.25 8.86 -20.88
C LEU A 316 -19.65 9.23 -22.24
N ASN A 317 -20.21 10.24 -22.91
CA ASN A 317 -19.68 10.71 -24.19
C ASN A 317 -18.28 11.33 -24.03
N GLY A 318 -18.07 12.17 -23.02
CA GLY A 318 -16.73 12.70 -22.73
C GLY A 318 -15.72 11.60 -22.39
N LEU A 319 -16.17 10.55 -21.68
CA LEU A 319 -15.33 9.41 -21.33
C LEU A 319 -14.96 8.55 -22.55
N LEU A 320 -15.90 8.39 -23.49
CA LEU A 320 -15.66 7.72 -24.78
C LEU A 320 -14.63 8.49 -25.62
N ASP A 321 -14.79 9.81 -25.73
CA ASP A 321 -13.86 10.67 -26.46
C ASP A 321 -12.45 10.58 -25.86
N ASP A 322 -12.33 10.63 -24.52
CA ASP A 322 -11.07 10.45 -23.80
C ASP A 322 -10.42 9.08 -24.10
N CYS A 323 -11.20 8.01 -24.24
CA CYS A 323 -10.68 6.68 -24.58
C CYS A 323 -10.17 6.60 -26.01
N HIS A 324 -10.91 7.18 -26.97
CA HIS A 324 -10.49 7.25 -28.37
C HIS A 324 -9.19 8.04 -28.54
N ASP A 325 -9.06 9.15 -27.82
CA ASP A 325 -7.83 9.95 -27.78
C ASP A 325 -6.62 9.13 -27.31
N LEU A 326 -6.78 8.32 -26.27
CA LEU A 326 -5.71 7.45 -25.75
C LEU A 326 -5.37 6.28 -26.68
N VAL A 327 -6.38 5.68 -27.33
CA VAL A 327 -6.19 4.59 -28.31
C VAL A 327 -5.40 5.08 -29.51
N ASN A 328 -5.76 6.25 -30.04
CA ASN A 328 -5.06 6.85 -31.17
C ASN A 328 -3.59 7.12 -30.82
N ASP A 329 -3.34 7.70 -29.64
CA ASP A 329 -1.97 7.98 -29.21
C ASP A 329 -1.12 6.70 -29.05
N LEU A 330 -1.66 5.65 -28.41
CA LEU A 330 -0.97 4.36 -28.28
C LEU A 330 -0.74 3.68 -29.65
N SER A 331 -1.67 3.84 -30.59
CA SER A 331 -1.55 3.27 -31.94
C SER A 331 -0.48 4.00 -32.77
N HIS A 332 -0.27 5.29 -32.54
CA HIS A 332 0.73 6.11 -33.23
C HIS A 332 2.13 6.04 -32.59
N GLN A 333 2.26 5.54 -31.35
CA GLN A 333 3.53 5.28 -30.68
C GLN A 333 4.24 4.03 -31.25
N THR A 334 4.73 4.13 -32.49
CA THR A 334 5.43 3.01 -33.13
C THR A 334 6.95 3.02 -32.96
N ASN A 335 7.61 4.11 -32.52
CA ASN A 335 9.08 4.11 -32.33
C ASN A 335 9.67 5.18 -31.39
N GLY A 336 8.88 5.87 -30.58
CA GLY A 336 9.38 6.88 -29.64
C GLY A 336 8.40 7.08 -28.50
N GLY A 337 8.90 7.16 -27.27
CA GLY A 337 8.08 7.28 -26.07
C GLY A 337 7.06 8.43 -26.14
N LEU A 338 6.07 8.39 -25.26
CA LEU A 338 5.07 9.45 -25.08
C LEU A 338 5.79 10.82 -25.03
N THR A 339 5.62 11.61 -26.09
CA THR A 339 6.20 12.96 -26.15
C THR A 339 5.16 13.89 -25.56
N LEU A 340 5.25 14.13 -24.26
CA LEU A 340 4.46 15.16 -23.58
C LEU A 340 5.06 16.53 -23.84
N ASP A 341 4.31 17.57 -23.50
CA ASP A 341 4.86 18.93 -23.42
C ASP A 341 6.22 18.90 -22.65
N PRO A 342 7.27 19.59 -23.15
CA PRO A 342 8.58 19.63 -22.49
C PRO A 342 8.55 20.04 -21.01
N THR A 343 7.52 20.78 -20.58
CA THR A 343 7.30 21.17 -19.19
C THR A 343 6.69 20.04 -18.34
N LEU A 344 5.88 19.17 -18.94
CA LEU A 344 5.21 18.04 -18.29
C LEU A 344 6.08 16.78 -18.27
N GLN A 345 6.95 16.62 -19.27
CA GLN A 345 7.83 15.47 -19.41
C GLN A 345 8.60 15.16 -18.10
N PRO A 346 9.32 16.09 -17.45
CA PRO A 346 10.09 15.77 -16.24
C PRO A 346 9.22 15.27 -15.07
N ILE A 347 7.97 15.74 -14.99
CA ILE A 347 7.02 15.30 -13.95
C ILE A 347 6.58 13.86 -14.23
N TYR A 348 6.28 13.55 -15.50
CA TYR A 348 5.94 12.20 -15.93
C TYR A 348 7.06 11.20 -15.61
N GLU A 349 8.32 11.57 -15.86
CA GLU A 349 9.48 10.72 -15.57
C GLU A 349 9.65 10.45 -14.07
N GLN A 350 9.47 11.47 -13.24
CA GLN A 350 9.52 11.30 -11.78
C GLN A 350 8.39 10.39 -11.28
N LEU A 351 7.17 10.56 -11.79
CA LEU A 351 6.01 9.76 -11.37
C LEU A 351 6.14 8.30 -11.81
N ILE A 352 6.65 8.02 -13.02
CA ILE A 352 6.84 6.63 -13.46
C ILE A 352 7.93 5.91 -12.66
N ASP A 353 9.00 6.61 -12.27
CA ASP A 353 10.06 6.05 -11.44
C ASP A 353 9.56 5.74 -10.03
N ILE A 354 8.81 6.66 -9.43
CA ILE A 354 8.17 6.44 -8.12
C ILE A 354 7.20 5.27 -8.20
N LYS A 355 6.30 5.26 -9.20
CA LYS A 355 5.33 4.16 -9.41
C LYS A 355 6.04 2.82 -9.55
N THR A 356 7.06 2.73 -10.39
CA THR A 356 7.79 1.48 -10.62
C THR A 356 8.47 1.00 -9.34
N THR A 357 9.07 1.91 -8.59
CA THR A 357 9.68 1.59 -7.30
C THR A 357 8.63 1.06 -6.31
N LEU A 358 7.49 1.74 -6.20
CA LEU A 358 6.39 1.34 -5.33
C LEU A 358 5.77 0.00 -5.75
N GLU A 359 5.57 -0.26 -7.04
CA GLU A 359 5.09 -1.55 -7.56
C GLU A 359 6.08 -2.67 -7.29
N ASN A 360 7.39 -2.41 -7.45
CA ASN A 360 8.41 -3.37 -7.06
C ASN A 360 8.34 -3.64 -5.55
N LEU A 361 8.18 -2.62 -4.70
CA LEU A 361 8.00 -2.82 -3.25
C LEU A 361 6.76 -3.67 -2.91
N MET A 362 5.68 -3.53 -3.68
CA MET A 362 4.50 -4.42 -3.55
C MET A 362 4.83 -5.88 -3.90
N ILE A 363 5.69 -6.12 -4.90
CA ILE A 363 5.99 -7.47 -5.45
C ILE A 363 7.18 -8.13 -4.74
N THR A 364 8.35 -7.48 -4.75
CA THR A 364 9.65 -8.00 -4.26
C THR A 364 9.79 -7.93 -2.75
N ARG A 365 8.65 -7.90 -2.05
CA ARG A 365 8.47 -8.04 -0.61
C ARG A 365 8.68 -6.77 0.23
N ARG A 366 7.56 -6.29 0.79
CA ARG A 366 7.21 -5.92 2.19
C ARG A 366 8.16 -6.28 3.37
N TRP A 367 9.30 -6.91 3.12
CA TRP A 367 10.11 -7.64 4.10
C TRP A 367 11.40 -6.91 4.46
N THR A 368 11.68 -5.78 3.79
CA THR A 368 12.78 -4.85 4.13
C THR A 368 12.31 -3.40 4.22
N LEU A 369 11.03 -3.16 3.95
CA LEU A 369 10.44 -1.84 3.97
C LEU A 369 10.00 -1.54 5.40
N ARG A 370 10.61 -0.51 6.00
CA ARG A 370 10.06 0.10 7.21
C ARG A 370 8.90 0.99 6.80
N GLU A 371 7.77 0.99 7.50
CA GLU A 371 6.60 1.81 7.12
C GLU A 371 6.96 3.29 7.01
N THR A 372 7.89 3.77 7.84
CA THR A 372 8.45 5.12 7.74
C THR A 372 9.08 5.45 6.38
N ASP A 373 9.57 4.47 5.62
CA ASP A 373 10.12 4.66 4.27
C ASP A 373 9.05 5.17 3.28
N LEU A 374 7.77 4.87 3.52
CA LEU A 374 6.66 5.38 2.73
C LEU A 374 6.55 6.92 2.79
N PHE A 375 6.96 7.53 3.91
CA PHE A 375 6.94 8.99 4.06
C PHE A 375 7.73 9.72 2.96
N SER A 376 8.86 9.17 2.53
CA SER A 376 9.67 9.83 1.48
C SER A 376 8.96 9.80 0.13
N TYR A 377 8.16 8.78 -0.14
CA TYR A 377 7.35 8.71 -1.35
C TYR A 377 6.13 9.63 -1.23
N GLN A 378 5.42 9.62 -0.10
CA GLN A 378 4.31 10.55 0.17
C GLN A 378 4.76 12.00 0.01
N LYS A 379 5.89 12.38 0.62
CA LYS A 379 6.44 13.73 0.50
C LYS A 379 6.80 14.10 -0.94
N LYS A 380 7.48 13.21 -1.69
CA LYS A 380 7.79 13.45 -3.10
C LYS A 380 6.54 13.62 -3.95
N LEU A 381 5.50 12.83 -3.68
CA LEU A 381 4.22 12.95 -4.38
C LEU A 381 3.53 14.27 -4.04
N ASN A 382 3.52 14.68 -2.76
CA ASN A 382 3.00 15.98 -2.33
C ASN A 382 3.78 17.15 -2.96
N GLU A 383 5.10 17.06 -3.05
CA GLU A 383 5.93 18.08 -3.73
C GLU A 383 5.62 18.17 -5.22
N ILE A 384 5.31 17.05 -5.87
CA ILE A 384 4.85 17.03 -7.26
C ILE A 384 3.46 17.66 -7.35
N ASP A 385 2.54 17.22 -6.49
CA ASP A 385 1.16 17.68 -6.42
C ASP A 385 1.08 19.21 -6.23
N ASN A 386 1.87 19.76 -5.31
CA ASN A 386 1.93 21.20 -5.01
C ASN A 386 2.43 22.07 -6.18
N LYS A 387 2.95 21.48 -7.26
CA LYS A 387 3.27 22.24 -8.48
C LYS A 387 2.02 22.60 -9.27
N ARG A 388 0.87 22.00 -8.96
CA ARG A 388 -0.40 22.24 -9.66
C ARG A 388 -0.99 23.59 -9.25
N ILE A 389 -1.65 24.23 -10.21
CA ILE A 389 -2.40 25.47 -10.02
C ILE A 389 -3.82 25.20 -10.55
N ASN A 390 -4.83 25.34 -9.70
CA ASN A 390 -6.24 25.05 -10.02
C ASN A 390 -6.45 23.64 -10.61
N GLY A 391 -5.84 22.62 -9.98
CA GLY A 391 -5.98 21.22 -10.38
C GLY A 391 -5.21 20.81 -11.65
N LYS A 392 -4.38 21.70 -12.23
CA LYS A 392 -3.58 21.41 -13.43
C LYS A 392 -2.11 21.76 -13.24
N PHE A 393 -1.23 20.97 -13.84
CA PHE A 393 0.20 21.30 -13.93
C PHE A 393 0.40 22.46 -14.91
N PRO A 394 1.19 23.50 -14.55
CA PRO A 394 1.50 24.59 -15.46
C PRO A 394 2.14 24.06 -16.75
N THR A 395 1.50 24.33 -17.88
CA THR A 395 1.96 23.92 -19.21
C THR A 395 1.81 25.09 -20.19
N LYS A 396 2.68 25.15 -21.21
CA LYS A 396 2.60 26.16 -22.27
C LYS A 396 1.56 25.80 -23.32
N THR A 397 1.24 24.52 -23.44
CA THR A 397 0.26 23.98 -24.38
C THR A 397 -1.03 23.61 -23.66
N GLN A 398 -2.18 23.66 -24.34
CA GLN A 398 -3.43 23.15 -23.81
C GLN A 398 -3.48 21.61 -23.92
N ASP A 399 -2.44 20.93 -23.43
CA ASP A 399 -2.31 19.47 -23.47
C ASP A 399 -3.15 18.83 -22.36
N SER A 400 -4.44 18.63 -22.61
CA SER A 400 -5.36 17.94 -21.68
C SER A 400 -4.98 16.47 -21.45
N LYS A 401 -4.32 15.84 -22.43
CA LYS A 401 -3.94 14.43 -22.38
C LYS A 401 -2.80 14.20 -21.40
N GLY A 402 -1.73 15.00 -21.51
CA GLY A 402 -0.62 14.97 -20.56
C GLY A 402 -1.07 15.19 -19.12
N GLN A 403 -2.00 16.13 -18.89
CA GLN A 403 -2.59 16.37 -17.57
C GLN A 403 -3.31 15.13 -17.01
N SER A 404 -4.12 14.46 -17.83
CA SER A 404 -4.86 13.26 -17.45
C SER A 404 -3.93 12.10 -17.10
N ILE A 405 -2.85 11.92 -17.86
CA ILE A 405 -1.84 10.87 -17.62
C ILE A 405 -1.09 11.14 -16.30
N LEU A 406 -0.67 12.38 -16.06
CA LEU A 406 0.03 12.76 -14.82
C LEU A 406 -0.87 12.56 -13.59
N LEU A 407 -2.14 13.00 -13.66
CA LEU A 407 -3.10 12.81 -12.58
C LEU A 407 -3.38 11.32 -12.31
N TYR A 408 -3.52 10.52 -13.36
CA TYR A 408 -3.66 9.07 -13.24
C TYR A 408 -2.45 8.43 -12.54
N LEU A 409 -1.22 8.80 -12.94
CA LEU A 409 -0.01 8.28 -12.32
C LEU A 409 0.11 8.71 -10.86
N LEU A 410 -0.19 9.97 -10.55
CA LEU A 410 -0.18 10.49 -9.19
C LEU A 410 -1.16 9.71 -8.29
N ARG A 411 -2.42 9.56 -8.72
CA ARG A 411 -3.43 8.75 -8.02
C ARG A 411 -2.98 7.30 -7.87
N ARG A 412 -2.39 6.72 -8.93
CA ARG A 412 -1.89 5.34 -8.91
C ARG A 412 -0.79 5.16 -7.86
N CYS A 413 0.13 6.11 -7.74
CA CYS A 413 1.17 6.11 -6.72
C CYS A 413 0.57 6.17 -5.30
N TYR A 414 -0.37 7.10 -5.06
CA TYR A 414 -1.07 7.19 -3.78
C TYR A 414 -1.86 5.93 -3.45
N ALA A 415 -2.54 5.33 -4.43
CA ALA A 415 -3.28 4.09 -4.25
C ALA A 415 -2.35 2.90 -3.92
N ILE A 416 -1.14 2.86 -4.47
CA ILE A 416 -0.14 1.86 -4.09
C ILE A 416 0.35 2.09 -2.66
N ILE A 417 0.67 3.34 -2.28
CA ILE A 417 1.08 3.68 -0.91
C ILE A 417 -0.02 3.29 0.07
N TYR A 418 -1.27 3.63 -0.24
CA TYR A 418 -2.43 3.24 0.54
C TYR A 418 -2.48 1.74 0.76
N LYS A 419 -2.39 0.94 -0.32
CA LYS A 419 -2.35 -0.52 -0.22
C LYS A 419 -1.17 -1.02 0.60
N LEU A 420 0.01 -0.42 0.47
CA LEU A 420 1.16 -0.78 1.29
C LEU A 420 0.90 -0.54 2.79
N LEU A 421 0.30 0.61 3.14
CA LEU A 421 -0.07 0.96 4.52
C LEU A 421 -1.14 0.04 5.09
N GLU A 422 -2.23 -0.20 4.36
CA GLU A 422 -3.29 -1.12 4.74
C GLU A 422 -2.75 -2.53 5.01
N SER A 423 -1.78 -2.91 4.20
CA SER A 423 -1.19 -4.22 4.29
C SER A 423 -0.31 -4.39 5.54
N SER A 424 0.14 -3.32 6.22
CA SER A 424 1.06 -3.39 7.38
C SER A 424 0.67 -4.42 8.47
N GLU A 425 1.68 -5.11 8.99
CA GLU A 425 1.48 -6.15 9.99
C GLU A 425 1.54 -5.57 11.41
N PRO A 426 0.73 -6.09 12.36
CA PRO A 426 0.76 -5.65 13.75
C PRO A 426 1.96 -6.23 14.52
N VAL A 427 3.13 -6.25 13.90
CA VAL A 427 4.36 -6.86 14.42
C VAL A 427 5.46 -5.83 14.36
N SER A 428 6.02 -5.49 15.52
CA SER A 428 7.14 -4.56 15.64
C SER A 428 8.34 -5.01 14.81
N GLU A 429 9.13 -4.04 14.33
CA GLU A 429 10.33 -4.28 13.53
C GLU A 429 11.32 -5.28 14.18
N ALA A 430 11.44 -5.25 15.51
CA ALA A 430 12.30 -6.16 16.26
C ALA A 430 11.88 -7.64 16.13
N LEU A 431 10.58 -7.91 15.96
CA LEU A 431 10.03 -9.26 15.85
C LEU A 431 9.85 -9.73 14.39
N GLN A 432 9.98 -8.83 13.42
CA GLN A 432 9.87 -9.16 11.99
C GLN A 432 10.76 -10.33 11.56
N PRO A 433 12.06 -10.43 11.96
CA PRO A 433 12.90 -11.56 11.58
C PRO A 433 12.35 -12.91 12.04
N ILE A 434 11.73 -12.96 13.23
CA ILE A 434 11.15 -14.18 13.80
C ILE A 434 9.84 -14.51 13.10
N HIS A 435 8.96 -13.51 12.95
CA HIS A 435 7.70 -13.63 12.21
C HIS A 435 7.90 -14.19 10.80
N ASN A 436 8.92 -13.67 10.10
CA ASN A 436 9.27 -14.08 8.74
C ASN A 436 9.72 -15.54 8.66
N GLN A 437 10.49 -15.99 9.64
CA GLN A 437 10.93 -17.39 9.73
C GLN A 437 9.77 -18.33 10.04
N LEU A 438 8.93 -17.99 11.03
CA LEU A 438 7.74 -18.76 11.36
C LEU A 438 6.76 -18.84 10.19
N SER A 439 6.53 -17.74 9.49
CA SER A 439 5.66 -17.71 8.30
C SER A 439 6.20 -18.61 7.18
N THR A 440 7.51 -18.65 6.99
CA THR A 440 8.15 -19.53 6.01
C THR A 440 7.99 -21.00 6.42
N VAL A 441 8.25 -21.33 7.69
CA VAL A 441 8.08 -22.68 8.23
C VAL A 441 6.64 -23.16 8.07
N ARG A 442 5.66 -22.34 8.47
CA ARG A 442 4.24 -22.62 8.29
C ARG A 442 3.90 -22.94 6.84
N ARG A 443 4.37 -22.11 5.89
CA ARG A 443 4.12 -22.34 4.46
C ARG A 443 4.69 -23.68 4.00
N CYS A 444 5.93 -24.00 4.37
CA CYS A 444 6.55 -25.28 4.03
C CYS A 444 5.81 -26.47 4.64
N LEU A 445 5.37 -26.37 5.90
CA LEU A 445 4.59 -27.42 6.57
C LEU A 445 3.22 -27.63 5.92
N LEU A 446 2.51 -26.56 5.56
CA LEU A 446 1.24 -26.66 4.84
C LEU A 446 1.41 -27.22 3.43
N GLU A 447 2.49 -26.87 2.74
CA GLU A 447 2.80 -27.42 1.43
C GLU A 447 3.11 -28.91 1.51
N LEU A 448 3.91 -29.34 2.49
CA LEU A 448 4.14 -30.76 2.79
C LEU A 448 2.84 -31.51 3.04
N LYS A 449 1.96 -30.96 3.89
CA LYS A 449 0.65 -31.56 4.16
C LYS A 449 -0.18 -31.69 2.89
N ARG A 450 -0.19 -30.66 2.04
CA ARG A 450 -0.93 -30.68 0.76
C ARG A 450 -0.36 -31.70 -0.23
N MET A 451 0.95 -31.95 -0.21
CA MET A 451 1.60 -32.97 -1.05
C MET A 451 1.41 -34.39 -0.50
N GLY A 452 0.51 -34.58 0.47
CA GLY A 452 0.20 -35.87 1.05
C GLY A 452 1.09 -36.21 2.23
N GLY A 453 1.69 -35.24 2.94
CA GLY A 453 2.44 -35.50 4.17
C GLY A 453 3.83 -36.12 3.94
N VAL A 454 4.39 -36.74 4.99
CA VAL A 454 5.71 -37.40 4.93
C VAL A 454 5.58 -38.92 5.08
N ASN A 455 6.52 -39.65 4.50
CA ASN A 455 6.58 -41.12 4.60
C ASN A 455 7.36 -41.58 5.84
N ASN A 456 8.28 -40.75 6.32
CA ASN A 456 9.10 -41.02 7.50
C ASN A 456 9.12 -39.79 8.42
N GLU A 457 8.88 -40.01 9.72
CA GLU A 457 8.96 -38.95 10.74
C GLU A 457 10.28 -38.17 10.70
N ARG A 458 11.38 -38.83 10.30
CA ARG A 458 12.71 -38.19 10.19
C ARG A 458 12.73 -36.98 9.24
N GLU A 459 11.85 -36.94 8.24
CA GLU A 459 11.72 -35.82 7.30
C GLU A 459 11.19 -34.55 7.98
N LEU A 460 10.53 -34.68 9.13
CA LEU A 460 10.03 -33.55 9.93
C LEU A 460 11.10 -32.94 10.84
N TYR A 461 12.22 -33.64 11.07
CA TYR A 461 13.26 -33.21 12.01
C TYR A 461 13.84 -31.81 11.71
N PRO A 462 14.12 -31.41 10.45
CA PRO A 462 14.57 -30.06 10.15
C PRO A 462 13.58 -28.97 10.61
N TYR A 463 12.27 -29.23 10.46
CA TYR A 463 11.23 -28.31 10.92
C TYR A 463 11.10 -28.29 12.43
N GLN A 464 11.21 -29.45 13.08
CA GLN A 464 11.22 -29.57 14.54
C GLN A 464 12.39 -28.80 15.16
N MET A 465 13.60 -28.99 14.63
CA MET A 465 14.78 -28.25 15.08
C MET A 465 14.63 -26.75 14.84
N LYS A 466 14.07 -26.36 13.69
CA LYS A 466 13.84 -24.94 13.41
C LYS A 466 12.84 -24.33 14.39
N LEU A 467 11.72 -24.99 14.66
CA LEU A 467 10.70 -24.50 15.58
C LEU A 467 11.21 -24.47 17.03
N ALA A 468 11.94 -25.49 17.47
CA ALA A 468 12.61 -25.47 18.77
C ALA A 468 13.63 -24.31 18.87
N SER A 469 14.41 -24.05 17.81
CA SER A 469 15.36 -22.94 17.80
C SER A 469 14.68 -21.57 17.92
N LEU A 470 13.49 -21.42 17.32
CA LEU A 470 12.70 -20.19 17.40
C LEU A 470 12.02 -20.06 18.76
N ASP A 471 11.54 -21.16 19.33
CA ASP A 471 10.94 -21.19 20.66
C ASP A 471 11.95 -20.82 21.76
N ASN A 472 13.19 -21.32 21.64
CA ASN A 472 14.28 -21.02 22.57
C ASN A 472 14.72 -19.55 22.58
N LEU A 473 14.28 -18.73 21.62
CA LEU A 473 14.50 -17.28 21.67
C LEU A 473 13.59 -16.58 22.70
N ARG A 474 12.54 -17.27 23.18
CA ARG A 474 11.63 -16.74 24.20
C ARG A 474 12.17 -17.00 25.60
N THR A 475 11.93 -16.06 26.50
CA THR A 475 12.06 -16.26 27.95
C THR A 475 10.68 -16.07 28.57
N ASP A 476 10.21 -17.05 29.36
CA ASP A 476 8.88 -17.07 29.96
C ASP A 476 7.72 -16.86 28.95
N GLY A 477 7.88 -17.37 27.73
CA GLY A 477 6.90 -17.23 26.65
C GLY A 477 6.89 -15.87 25.94
N ILE A 478 7.88 -15.01 26.21
CA ILE A 478 7.99 -13.65 25.66
C ILE A 478 9.25 -13.51 24.80
N PHE A 479 9.11 -12.91 23.61
CA PHE A 479 10.25 -12.48 22.79
C PHE A 479 10.68 -11.07 23.20
N TYR A 480 11.91 -10.92 23.67
CA TYR A 480 12.49 -9.62 24.05
C TYR A 480 13.30 -9.00 22.89
N ASP A 481 13.35 -7.67 22.84
CA ASP A 481 14.31 -6.98 21.96
C ASP A 481 15.72 -6.93 22.55
N SER A 482 16.66 -6.35 21.79
CA SER A 482 18.06 -6.16 22.21
C SER A 482 18.22 -5.31 23.47
N ASP A 483 17.23 -4.48 23.79
CA ASP A 483 17.24 -3.56 24.93
C ASP A 483 16.49 -4.16 26.15
N GLY A 484 15.98 -5.39 26.03
CA GLY A 484 15.23 -6.08 27.09
C GLY A 484 13.79 -5.58 27.26
N ASN A 485 13.24 -4.82 26.33
CA ASN A 485 11.83 -4.46 26.33
C ASN A 485 10.98 -5.56 25.67
N ILE A 486 9.66 -5.49 25.90
CA ILE A 486 8.65 -6.37 25.30
C ILE A 486 8.12 -5.68 24.04
N PRO A 487 8.46 -6.15 22.82
CA PRO A 487 7.99 -5.53 21.59
C PRO A 487 6.56 -5.97 21.25
N GLU A 488 5.84 -5.15 20.48
CA GLU A 488 4.49 -5.46 20.02
C GLU A 488 4.47 -6.58 18.97
N GLY A 489 3.38 -7.34 18.96
CA GLY A 489 3.19 -8.49 18.05
C GLY A 489 3.38 -9.86 18.70
N GLN A 490 3.62 -9.93 20.02
CA GLN A 490 3.81 -11.19 20.76
C GLN A 490 2.70 -12.21 20.49
N GLY A 491 1.44 -11.78 20.58
CA GLY A 491 0.29 -12.67 20.38
C GLY A 491 0.27 -13.31 18.99
N ILE A 492 0.68 -12.58 17.96
CA ILE A 492 0.74 -13.07 16.56
C ILE A 492 1.82 -14.12 16.44
N LEU A 493 3.03 -13.84 16.96
CA LEU A 493 4.13 -14.80 16.92
C LEU A 493 3.80 -16.05 17.74
N ASN A 494 3.17 -15.89 18.91
CA ASN A 494 2.77 -17.01 19.76
C ASN A 494 1.70 -17.88 19.09
N ALA A 495 0.69 -17.27 18.46
CA ALA A 495 -0.32 -17.99 17.70
C ALA A 495 0.28 -18.69 16.48
N LEU A 496 1.16 -18.02 15.74
CA LEU A 496 1.81 -18.57 14.55
C LEU A 496 2.74 -19.75 14.92
N LEU A 497 3.47 -19.63 16.02
CA LEU A 497 4.35 -20.70 16.52
C LEU A 497 3.52 -21.89 17.03
N ALA A 498 2.41 -21.65 17.74
CA ALA A 498 1.47 -22.70 18.12
C ALA A 498 0.90 -23.41 16.87
N GLU A 499 0.43 -22.66 15.88
CA GLU A 499 -0.07 -23.21 14.61
C GLU A 499 0.99 -24.07 13.90
N CYS A 500 2.26 -23.64 13.90
CA CYS A 500 3.34 -24.44 13.33
C CYS A 500 3.59 -25.75 14.10
N PHE A 501 3.51 -25.73 15.43
CA PHE A 501 3.62 -26.94 16.24
C PHE A 501 2.42 -27.86 16.06
N ASP A 502 1.21 -27.32 15.93
CA ASP A 502 -0.01 -28.09 15.69
C ASP A 502 0.06 -28.82 14.34
N ILE A 503 0.44 -28.10 13.26
CA ILE A 503 0.62 -28.71 11.93
C ILE A 503 1.72 -29.78 11.96
N MET A 504 2.84 -29.50 12.66
CA MET A 504 3.92 -30.48 12.79
C MET A 504 3.46 -31.73 13.54
N HIS A 505 2.69 -31.58 14.62
CA HIS A 505 2.18 -32.70 15.40
C HIS A 505 1.21 -33.55 14.58
N GLU A 506 0.31 -32.91 13.83
CA GLU A 506 -0.61 -33.58 12.92
C GLU A 506 0.13 -34.40 11.86
N LEU A 507 1.12 -33.80 11.19
CA LEU A 507 1.97 -34.49 10.20
C LEU A 507 2.74 -35.67 10.80
N LYS A 508 3.16 -35.56 12.06
CA LYS A 508 3.84 -36.64 12.77
C LYS A 508 2.89 -37.81 13.05
N VAL A 509 1.67 -37.53 13.51
CA VAL A 509 0.65 -38.56 13.73
C VAL A 509 0.31 -39.27 12.41
N GLU A 510 0.09 -38.52 11.32
CA GLU A 510 -0.17 -39.10 9.99
C GLU A 510 0.98 -40.01 9.52
N ALA A 511 2.23 -39.61 9.76
CA ALA A 511 3.40 -40.41 9.39
C ALA A 511 3.52 -41.70 10.23
N GLU A 512 3.24 -41.62 11.54
CA GLU A 512 3.22 -42.79 12.43
C GLU A 512 2.10 -43.78 12.04
N GLU A 513 0.91 -43.29 11.69
CA GLU A 513 -0.21 -44.12 11.22
C GLU A 513 0.11 -44.86 9.93
N ARG A 514 0.78 -44.21 8.97
CA ARG A 514 1.22 -44.85 7.71
C ARG A 514 2.31 -45.88 7.94
N ALA A 515 3.24 -45.61 8.84
CA ALA A 515 4.27 -46.57 9.20
C ALA A 515 3.68 -47.84 9.86
N GLN A 516 2.56 -47.70 10.58
CA GLN A 516 1.84 -48.80 11.22
C GLN A 516 0.90 -49.55 10.26
N ASN A 517 0.38 -48.90 9.21
CA ASN A 517 -0.52 -49.46 8.21
C ASN A 517 0.05 -49.38 6.78
N PRO A 518 1.10 -50.16 6.43
CA PRO A 518 1.73 -50.10 5.11
C PRO A 518 0.89 -50.67 3.95
N THR A 519 -0.39 -51.01 4.15
CA THR A 519 -1.21 -51.82 3.22
C THR A 519 -2.38 -51.09 2.55
N SER A 520 -2.40 -49.76 2.51
CA SER A 520 -3.51 -49.01 1.88
C SER A 520 -3.10 -48.07 0.74
N SER A 521 -1.96 -48.30 0.08
CA SER A 521 -1.52 -47.46 -1.06
C SER A 521 -1.07 -48.24 -2.30
N GLU A 522 -1.43 -49.51 -2.45
CA GLU A 522 -1.08 -50.31 -3.65
C GLU A 522 -2.27 -50.86 -4.44
N ASP A 523 -3.51 -50.43 -4.19
CA ASP A 523 -4.68 -50.97 -4.93
C ASP A 523 -5.54 -49.87 -5.57
N GLU A 524 -4.98 -49.11 -6.52
CA GLU A 524 -5.73 -48.53 -7.63
C GLU A 524 -4.82 -48.43 -8.88
N ASP A 525 -4.53 -49.56 -9.52
CA ASP A 525 -4.30 -49.56 -10.97
C ASP A 525 -5.12 -50.70 -11.59
N ASP A 526 -6.35 -50.32 -11.95
CA ASP A 526 -7.32 -51.19 -12.61
C ASP A 526 -6.89 -51.40 -14.06
N GLY A 527 -7.15 -52.62 -14.56
CA GLY A 527 -6.44 -53.17 -15.70
C GLY A 527 -6.70 -52.49 -17.05
N ASN A 528 -5.82 -52.85 -17.99
CA ASN A 528 -6.11 -53.25 -19.38
C ASN A 528 -5.48 -52.37 -20.47
N ASN A 529 -4.36 -52.82 -21.05
CA ASN A 529 -4.31 -53.38 -22.42
C ASN A 529 -2.85 -53.74 -22.78
N GLY A 530 -2.67 -54.93 -23.34
CA GLY A 530 -1.35 -55.48 -23.64
C GLY A 530 -0.64 -54.87 -24.84
N GLU A 531 0.66 -55.10 -24.90
CA GLU A 531 1.33 -55.62 -26.08
C GLU A 531 2.71 -56.17 -25.71
N THR A 532 2.88 -57.45 -26.03
CA THR A 532 4.10 -58.23 -25.95
C THR A 532 5.17 -57.63 -26.86
N ILE A 533 6.33 -57.24 -26.34
CA ILE A 533 7.56 -57.14 -27.15
C ILE A 533 8.73 -57.77 -26.37
N GLU A 534 9.27 -58.81 -27.00
CA GLU A 534 10.51 -59.51 -26.69
C GLU A 534 11.73 -58.58 -26.82
N ASP A 535 12.71 -58.72 -25.93
CA ASP A 535 14.14 -58.83 -26.26
C ASP A 535 14.95 -58.86 -24.95
N SER A 536 15.53 -60.00 -24.54
CA SER A 536 16.76 -60.64 -25.03
C SER A 536 18.06 -59.99 -24.51
N ASN A 537 18.78 -60.79 -23.71
CA ASN A 537 20.22 -60.78 -23.41
C ASN A 537 20.86 -59.54 -22.75
N TYR A 538 21.42 -59.72 -21.54
CA TYR A 538 22.85 -60.04 -21.37
C TYR A 538 23.15 -60.50 -19.93
N SER A 539 23.94 -61.56 -19.83
CA SER A 539 24.40 -62.27 -18.64
C SER A 539 25.61 -61.60 -17.97
N GLU A 540 25.80 -61.94 -16.68
CA GLU A 540 27.06 -62.24 -15.98
C GLU A 540 28.17 -61.15 -15.95
N SER A 541 28.88 -60.86 -14.86
CA SER A 541 29.30 -61.70 -13.73
C SER A 541 29.97 -60.84 -12.63
N GLU A 542 29.95 -61.38 -11.40
CA GLU A 542 31.05 -61.41 -10.39
C GLU A 542 31.67 -60.08 -9.92
N SER A 543 31.39 -59.65 -8.67
CA SER A 543 32.08 -60.00 -7.42
C SER A 543 33.50 -59.43 -7.29
N GLU A 544 33.71 -58.51 -6.34
CA GLU A 544 34.56 -58.76 -5.16
C GLU A 544 34.65 -57.53 -4.23
N TYR A 545 34.57 -57.82 -2.94
CA TYR A 545 34.88 -56.97 -1.80
C TYR A 545 36.39 -56.93 -1.56
N GLN A 546 36.94 -55.77 -1.14
CA GLN A 546 37.91 -55.57 -0.03
C GLN A 546 38.50 -54.14 -0.13
N GLN A 547 38.26 -53.26 0.85
CA GLN A 547 39.14 -52.96 2.00
C GLN A 547 40.56 -52.50 1.63
N GLU A 548 40.81 -51.20 1.63
CA GLU A 548 41.50 -50.45 2.71
C GLU A 548 41.30 -48.94 2.54
#